data_AF-A0A8T6RF78-F1
#
_entry.id   AF-A0A8T6RF78-F1
#
_cell.length_a   1.000
_cell.length_b   1.000
_cell.length_c   1.000
_cell.angle_alpha   90.00
_cell.angle_beta   90.00
_cell.angle_gamma   90.00
#
_symmetry.space_group_name_H-M   'P 1'
#
loop_
_entity.id
_entity.type
_entity.pdbx_description
1 polymer ?
#
loop_
_entity_poly.entity_id
_entity_poly.type
_entity_poly.pdbx_seq_one_letter_code
_entity_poly.pdbx_strand_id
1 'polypeptide(L)'
;MKINFYKNQNFMNNYLLITMICSSIAFLFEILTFYESFQIIFFAEIFIVIDGILLFTLILLLYQNINKNDELGQKIIKLNYGLLIYMGTVPVLIILGILVPFFLSRPGFIPIYSPIFSIILFSILFGYGVGLSLFCYLKRNDTKIWNF
;
A
#
# COMPACT_ATOMS: atom_id res chain seq x y z
N MET A 1 8.90 17.30 20.35
CA MET A 1 9.48 15.97 20.67
C MET A 1 10.18 15.49 19.40
N LYS A 2 11.50 15.33 19.44
CA LYS A 2 12.38 15.36 18.26
C LYS A 2 12.12 14.20 17.29
N ILE A 3 12.17 14.53 16.00
CA ILE A 3 12.18 13.69 14.80
C ILE A 3 13.20 12.51 14.89
N ASN A 4 14.09 12.49 15.89
CA ASN A 4 15.08 11.44 16.13
C ASN A 4 14.48 10.04 16.42
N PHE A 5 13.22 9.91 16.85
CA PHE A 5 12.61 8.59 17.04
C PHE A 5 12.48 7.82 15.71
N TYR A 6 12.19 8.54 14.62
CA TYR A 6 12.04 7.98 13.27
C TYR A 6 13.37 7.56 12.61
N LYS A 7 14.51 7.91 13.23
CA LYS A 7 15.86 7.48 12.82
C LYS A 7 16.32 6.20 13.51
N ASN A 8 15.48 5.61 14.39
CA ASN A 8 15.84 4.39 15.08
C ASN A 8 15.66 3.17 14.16
N GLN A 9 16.76 2.46 13.90
CA GLN A 9 16.75 1.26 13.06
C GLN A 9 15.80 0.17 13.58
N ASN A 10 15.66 0.01 14.90
CA ASN A 10 14.71 -0.93 15.50
C ASN A 10 13.26 -0.50 15.27
N PHE A 11 12.98 0.81 15.31
CA PHE A 11 11.66 1.32 14.98
C PHE A 11 11.32 1.05 13.51
N MET A 12 12.21 1.38 12.57
CA MET A 12 12.01 1.13 11.14
C MET A 12 11.78 -0.37 10.86
N ASN A 13 12.52 -1.25 11.54
CA ASN A 13 12.37 -2.70 11.38
C ASN A 13 10.99 -3.18 11.85
N ASN A 14 10.57 -2.79 13.04
CA ASN A 14 9.24 -3.16 13.57
C ASN A 14 8.13 -2.57 12.69
N TYR A 15 8.34 -1.36 12.17
CA TYR A 15 7.40 -0.69 11.29
C TYR A 15 7.22 -1.43 9.96
N LEU A 16 8.33 -1.81 9.31
CA LEU A 16 8.32 -2.61 8.09
C LEU A 16 7.64 -3.96 8.30
N LEU A 17 7.92 -4.63 9.43
CA LEU A 17 7.28 -5.90 9.79
C LEU A 17 5.76 -5.75 9.98
N ILE A 18 5.33 -4.74 10.76
CA ILE A 18 3.91 -4.46 10.97
C ILE A 18 3.22 -4.17 9.64
N THR A 19 3.84 -3.36 8.77
CA THR A 19 3.30 -3.05 7.44
C THR A 19 3.11 -4.32 6.62
N MET A 20 4.14 -5.17 6.50
CA MET A 20 4.03 -6.45 5.78
C MET A 20 2.91 -7.36 6.31
N ILE A 21 2.78 -7.46 7.64
CA ILE A 21 1.74 -8.27 8.29
C ILE A 21 0.34 -7.69 8.00
N CYS A 22 0.15 -6.38 8.20
CA CYS A 22 -1.12 -5.71 7.95
C CYS A 22 -1.54 -5.80 6.48
N SER A 23 -0.61 -5.57 5.53
CA SER A 23 -0.90 -5.75 4.10
C SER A 23 -1.35 -7.18 3.81
N SER A 24 -0.68 -8.18 4.40
CA SER A 24 -1.00 -9.59 4.16
C SER A 24 -2.38 -9.98 4.70
N ILE A 25 -2.74 -9.43 5.87
CA ILE A 25 -4.07 -9.61 6.46
C ILE A 25 -5.12 -8.90 5.59
N ALA A 26 -4.88 -7.67 5.16
CA ALA A 26 -5.79 -6.93 4.28
C ALA A 26 -6.06 -7.69 2.98
N PHE A 27 -5.02 -8.26 2.37
CA PHE A 27 -5.15 -9.11 1.18
C PHE A 27 -5.95 -10.40 1.42
N LEU A 28 -5.73 -11.05 2.56
CA LEU A 28 -6.50 -12.23 2.93
C LEU A 28 -7.99 -11.90 3.10
N PHE A 29 -8.32 -10.79 3.76
CA PHE A 29 -9.71 -10.34 3.88
C PHE A 29 -10.31 -9.93 2.53
N GLU A 30 -9.54 -9.27 1.66
CA GLU A 30 -9.99 -8.90 0.31
C GLU A 30 -10.33 -10.15 -0.51
N ILE A 31 -9.53 -11.23 -0.44
CA ILE A 31 -9.89 -12.51 -1.07
C ILE A 31 -11.15 -13.10 -0.43
N LEU A 32 -11.29 -13.02 0.89
CA LEU A 32 -12.47 -13.58 1.56
C LEU A 32 -13.77 -12.84 1.23
N THR A 33 -13.72 -11.63 0.64
CA THR A 33 -14.92 -10.91 0.20
C THR A 33 -15.73 -11.69 -0.85
N PHE A 34 -15.12 -12.65 -1.58
CA PHE A 34 -15.83 -13.56 -2.48
C PHE A 34 -16.90 -14.43 -1.80
N TYR A 35 -16.83 -14.59 -0.48
CA TYR A 35 -17.85 -15.33 0.28
C TYR A 35 -19.08 -14.47 0.64
N GLU A 36 -19.12 -13.21 0.18
CA GLU A 36 -20.25 -12.26 0.28
C GLU A 36 -20.81 -12.04 1.70
N SER A 37 -20.04 -12.39 2.74
CA SER A 37 -20.42 -12.07 4.12
C SER A 37 -20.17 -10.60 4.41
N PHE A 38 -21.23 -9.88 4.81
CA PHE A 38 -21.16 -8.46 5.19
C PHE A 38 -20.06 -8.17 6.23
N GLN A 39 -19.86 -9.07 7.18
CA GLN A 39 -18.83 -8.93 8.22
C GLN A 39 -17.42 -8.99 7.62
N ILE A 40 -17.19 -9.89 6.66
CA ILE A 40 -15.90 -10.06 5.99
C ILE A 40 -15.59 -8.83 5.15
N ILE A 41 -16.57 -8.32 4.41
CA ILE A 41 -16.44 -7.10 3.61
C ILE A 41 -16.08 -5.91 4.51
N PHE A 42 -16.80 -5.75 5.62
CA PHE A 42 -16.53 -4.68 6.59
C PHE A 42 -15.11 -4.74 7.17
N PHE A 43 -14.63 -5.94 7.56
CA PHE A 43 -13.25 -6.10 8.03
C PHE A 43 -12.22 -5.84 6.92
N ALA A 44 -12.48 -6.28 5.68
CA ALA A 44 -11.61 -6.01 4.54
C ALA A 44 -11.40 -4.50 4.35
N GLU A 45 -12.48 -3.71 4.33
CA GLU A 45 -12.40 -2.26 4.18
C GLU A 45 -11.58 -1.60 5.30
N ILE A 46 -11.76 -2.01 6.55
CA ILE A 46 -10.96 -1.50 7.68
C ILE A 46 -9.48 -1.79 7.48
N PHE A 47 -9.13 -3.04 7.14
CA PHE A 47 -7.73 -3.43 6.96
C PHE A 47 -7.09 -2.74 5.75
N ILE A 48 -7.85 -2.49 4.68
CA ILE A 48 -7.38 -1.73 3.51
C ILE A 48 -7.05 -0.28 3.91
N VAL A 49 -7.91 0.36 4.70
CA VAL A 49 -7.65 1.73 5.18
C VAL A 49 -6.41 1.77 6.07
N ILE A 50 -6.28 0.82 7.00
CA ILE A 50 -5.09 0.70 7.86
C ILE A 50 -3.83 0.50 7.04
N ASP A 51 -3.86 -0.41 6.06
CA ASP A 51 -2.74 -0.69 5.17
C ASP A 51 -2.33 0.56 4.37
N GLY A 52 -3.31 1.31 3.86
CA GLY A 52 -3.07 2.58 3.18
C GLY A 52 -2.34 3.61 4.06
N ILE A 53 -2.75 3.75 5.33
CA ILE A 53 -2.08 4.65 6.29
C ILE A 53 -0.65 4.19 6.58
N LEU A 54 -0.44 2.88 6.71
CA LEU A 54 0.88 2.30 6.96
C LEU A 54 1.83 2.51 5.78
N LEU A 55 1.37 2.22 4.55
CA LEU A 55 2.16 2.47 3.34
C LEU A 55 2.48 3.95 3.16
N PHE A 56 1.52 4.84 3.41
CA PHE A 56 1.75 6.29 3.33
C PHE A 56 2.83 6.74 4.32
N THR A 57 2.74 6.27 5.56
CA THR A 57 3.71 6.61 6.60
C THR A 57 5.07 5.96 6.33
N LEU A 58 5.12 4.73 5.80
CA LEU A 58 6.35 4.09 5.33
C LEU A 58 7.07 4.98 4.31
N ILE A 59 6.32 5.50 3.33
CA ILE A 59 6.88 6.38 2.31
C ILE A 59 7.50 7.64 2.95
N LEU A 60 6.81 8.28 3.90
CA LEU A 60 7.35 9.42 4.64
C LEU A 60 8.65 9.07 5.38
N LEU A 61 8.69 7.91 6.04
CA LEU A 61 9.88 7.43 6.75
C LEU A 61 11.04 7.15 5.80
N LEU A 62 10.78 6.57 4.64
CA LEU A 62 11.79 6.34 3.61
C LEU A 62 12.35 7.67 3.07
N TYR A 63 11.49 8.66 2.81
CA TYR A 63 11.94 10.00 2.37
C TYR A 63 12.89 10.71 3.33
N GLN A 64 12.66 10.52 4.63
CA GLN A 64 13.45 11.18 5.68
C GLN A 64 14.77 10.47 5.95
N ASN A 65 14.82 9.14 5.78
CA ASN A 65 15.94 8.31 6.21
C ASN A 65 16.81 7.76 5.07
N ILE A 66 16.42 7.91 3.80
CA ILE A 66 17.25 7.45 2.68
C ILE A 66 18.38 8.44 2.38
N ASN A 67 19.55 7.91 2.07
CA ASN A 67 20.66 8.65 1.50
C ASN A 67 20.39 9.03 0.05
N LYS A 68 20.02 10.30 -0.17
CA LYS A 68 19.72 10.85 -1.51
C LYS A 68 20.93 10.94 -2.43
N ASN A 69 22.14 10.84 -1.87
CA ASN A 69 23.37 10.88 -2.65
C ASN A 69 23.75 9.50 -3.22
N ASP A 70 23.14 8.43 -2.72
CA ASP A 70 23.38 7.06 -3.18
C ASP A 70 22.44 6.70 -4.35
N GLU A 71 22.96 5.98 -5.35
CA GLU A 71 22.20 5.61 -6.56
C GLU A 71 21.02 4.67 -6.23
N LEU A 72 21.20 3.74 -5.28
CA LEU A 72 20.12 2.86 -4.83
C LEU A 72 19.10 3.64 -3.99
N GLY A 73 19.57 4.55 -3.14
CA GLY A 73 18.69 5.46 -2.41
C GLY A 73 17.77 6.27 -3.32
N GLN A 74 18.31 6.83 -4.41
CA GLN A 74 17.51 7.54 -5.43
C GLN A 74 16.53 6.62 -6.15
N LYS A 75 16.90 5.37 -6.46
CA LYS A 75 15.99 4.39 -7.07
C LYS A 75 14.82 4.07 -6.14
N ILE A 76 15.07 3.86 -4.84
CA ILE A 76 14.02 3.61 -3.85
C ILE A 76 13.08 4.83 -3.73
N ILE A 77 13.63 6.05 -3.71
CA ILE A 77 12.83 7.28 -3.70
C ILE A 77 11.93 7.38 -4.94
N LYS A 78 12.48 7.11 -6.13
CA LYS A 78 11.67 7.12 -7.38
C LYS A 78 10.57 6.07 -7.34
N LEU A 79 10.85 4.86 -6.85
CA LEU A 79 9.84 3.82 -6.65
C LEU A 79 8.75 4.26 -5.67
N ASN A 80 9.10 4.97 -4.60
CA ASN A 80 8.15 5.53 -3.64
C ASN A 80 7.27 6.63 -4.23
N TYR A 81 7.81 7.51 -5.09
CA TYR A 81 6.99 8.47 -5.84
C TYR A 81 5.97 7.77 -6.73
N GLY A 82 6.37 6.68 -7.41
CA GLY A 82 5.46 5.84 -8.18
C GLY A 82 4.33 5.27 -7.33
N LEU A 83 4.65 4.78 -6.13
CA LEU A 83 3.69 4.25 -5.16
C LEU A 83 2.71 5.33 -4.67
N LEU A 84 3.18 6.55 -4.38
CA LEU A 84 2.34 7.69 -3.99
C LEU A 84 1.38 8.12 -5.10
N ILE A 85 1.87 8.26 -6.33
CA ILE A 85 1.05 8.60 -7.49
C ILE A 85 0.00 7.52 -7.68
N TYR A 86 0.41 6.25 -7.61
CA TYR A 86 -0.49 5.13 -7.79
C TYR A 86 -1.55 5.07 -6.67
N MET A 87 -1.18 5.23 -5.39
CA MET A 87 -2.13 5.34 -4.26
C MET A 87 -3.10 6.52 -4.39
N GLY A 88 -2.70 7.63 -5.01
CA GLY A 88 -3.59 8.76 -5.31
C GLY A 88 -4.52 8.50 -6.51
N THR A 89 -4.04 7.80 -7.54
CA THR A 89 -4.81 7.52 -8.76
C THR A 89 -5.76 6.32 -8.62
N VAL A 90 -5.43 5.33 -7.81
CA VAL A 90 -6.23 4.09 -7.65
C VAL A 90 -7.64 4.37 -7.12
N PRO A 91 -7.86 5.14 -6.04
CA PRO A 91 -9.20 5.49 -5.59
C PRO A 91 -10.01 6.20 -6.67
N VAL A 92 -9.36 7.06 -7.47
CA VAL A 92 -9.99 7.75 -8.60
C VAL A 92 -10.39 6.75 -9.69
N LEU A 93 -9.54 5.77 -10.00
CA LEU A 93 -9.83 4.71 -10.98
C LEU A 93 -10.93 3.76 -10.50
N ILE A 94 -10.99 3.45 -9.21
CA ILE A 94 -12.09 2.67 -8.61
C ILE A 94 -13.40 3.45 -8.70
N ILE A 95 -13.39 4.73 -8.31
CA ILE A 95 -14.56 5.60 -8.41
C ILE A 95 -15.04 5.70 -9.87
N LEU A 96 -14.14 5.90 -10.82
CA LEU A 96 -14.48 5.90 -12.25
C LEU A 96 -14.98 4.53 -12.71
N GLY A 97 -14.37 3.44 -12.26
CA GLY A 97 -14.77 2.06 -12.56
C GLY A 97 -16.13 1.67 -11.98
N ILE A 98 -16.59 2.32 -10.92
CA ILE A 98 -17.94 2.15 -10.35
C ILE A 98 -18.93 3.09 -11.03
N LEU A 99 -18.58 4.37 -11.19
CA LEU A 99 -19.46 5.40 -11.74
C LEU A 99 -19.74 5.18 -13.24
N VAL A 100 -18.72 4.87 -14.05
CA VAL A 100 -18.88 4.72 -15.51
C VAL A 100 -19.88 3.61 -15.85
N PRO A 101 -19.80 2.40 -15.28
CA PRO A 101 -20.83 1.39 -15.49
C PRO A 101 -22.17 1.77 -14.87
N PHE A 102 -22.21 2.46 -13.73
CA PHE A 102 -23.47 2.94 -13.14
C PHE A 102 -24.22 3.91 -14.06
N PHE A 103 -23.51 4.78 -14.80
CA PHE A 103 -24.11 5.68 -15.79
C PHE A 103 -24.39 5.03 -17.16
N LEU A 104 -23.66 3.97 -17.52
CA LEU A 104 -23.80 3.28 -18.81
C LEU A 104 -24.73 2.06 -18.78
N SER A 105 -24.96 1.46 -17.61
CA SER A 105 -25.84 0.29 -17.46
C SER A 105 -27.30 0.72 -17.30
N ARG A 106 -28.21 -0.05 -17.92
CA ARG A 106 -29.66 0.10 -17.66
C ARG A 106 -29.92 -0.09 -16.16
N PRO A 107 -30.85 0.67 -15.56
CA PRO A 107 -31.20 0.51 -14.16
C PRO A 107 -31.55 -0.96 -13.87
N GLY A 108 -30.77 -1.60 -12.99
CA GLY A 108 -30.95 -3.00 -12.58
C GLY A 108 -29.76 -3.95 -12.85
N PHE A 109 -28.72 -3.53 -13.59
CA PHE A 109 -27.51 -4.33 -13.78
C PHE A 109 -26.33 -3.77 -12.99
N ILE A 110 -26.00 -4.38 -11.85
CA ILE A 110 -24.71 -4.17 -11.19
C ILE A 110 -23.68 -5.01 -11.96
N PRO A 111 -22.69 -4.41 -12.63
CA PRO A 111 -21.72 -5.18 -13.40
C PRO A 111 -20.84 -5.98 -12.44
N ILE A 112 -20.84 -7.30 -12.60
CA ILE A 112 -19.93 -8.28 -11.96
C ILE A 112 -18.45 -7.91 -12.18
N TYR A 113 -18.16 -7.01 -13.12
CA TYR A 113 -16.82 -6.48 -13.39
C TYR A 113 -16.28 -5.56 -12.28
N SER A 114 -17.12 -5.00 -11.41
CA SER A 114 -16.69 -4.03 -10.37
C SER A 114 -15.82 -4.66 -9.26
N PRO A 115 -16.20 -5.79 -8.63
CA PRO A 115 -15.38 -6.43 -7.60
C PRO A 115 -14.07 -6.99 -8.17
N ILE A 116 -14.13 -7.62 -9.35
CA ILE A 116 -12.95 -8.20 -10.01
C ILE A 116 -11.93 -7.10 -10.33
N PHE A 117 -12.38 -5.93 -10.82
CA PHE A 117 -11.50 -4.80 -11.10
C PHE A 117 -10.85 -4.25 -9.82
N SER A 118 -11.62 -4.10 -8.74
CA SER A 118 -11.10 -3.70 -7.41
C SER A 118 -9.99 -4.63 -6.95
N ILE A 119 -10.24 -5.95 -7.02
CA ILE A 119 -9.31 -6.97 -6.53
C ILE A 119 -8.01 -6.98 -7.35
N ILE A 120 -8.08 -6.84 -8.67
CA ILE A 120 -6.88 -6.76 -9.52
C ILE A 120 -6.05 -5.52 -9.14
N LEU A 121 -6.71 -4.37 -9.00
CA LEU A 121 -6.06 -3.11 -8.67
C LEU A 121 -5.42 -3.17 -7.27
N PHE A 122 -6.12 -3.76 -6.29
CA PHE A 122 -5.63 -3.99 -4.95
C PHE A 122 -4.48 -5.01 -4.92
N SER A 123 -4.53 -6.08 -5.71
CA SER A 123 -3.46 -7.07 -5.82
C SER A 123 -2.15 -6.47 -6.33
N ILE A 124 -2.25 -5.54 -7.29
CA ILE A 124 -1.08 -4.80 -7.80
C ILE A 124 -0.52 -3.89 -6.71
N LEU A 125 -1.37 -3.17 -5.98
CA LEU A 125 -0.97 -2.33 -4.84
C LEU A 125 -0.26 -3.15 -3.76
N PHE A 126 -0.88 -4.26 -3.36
CA PHE A 126 -0.37 -5.17 -2.36
C PHE A 126 1.01 -5.71 -2.75
N GLY A 127 1.14 -6.23 -3.98
CA GLY A 127 2.42 -6.76 -4.47
C GLY A 127 3.54 -5.72 -4.46
N TYR A 128 3.22 -4.49 -4.85
CA TYR A 128 4.20 -3.41 -4.90
C TYR A 128 4.57 -2.88 -3.51
N GLY A 129 3.60 -2.70 -2.62
CA GLY A 129 3.79 -2.26 -1.23
C GLY A 129 4.56 -3.26 -0.38
N VAL A 130 4.20 -4.54 -0.45
CA VAL A 130 4.91 -5.62 0.25
C VAL A 130 6.29 -5.82 -0.36
N GLY A 131 6.42 -5.80 -1.69
CA GLY A 131 7.71 -5.93 -2.37
C GLY A 131 8.70 -4.85 -1.96
N LEU A 132 8.26 -3.59 -1.91
CA LEU A 132 9.05 -2.47 -1.42
C LEU A 132 9.44 -2.65 0.06
N SER A 133 8.46 -3.00 0.91
CA SER A 133 8.68 -3.20 2.34
C SER A 133 9.70 -4.31 2.61
N LEU A 134 9.60 -5.42 1.89
CA LEU A 134 10.52 -6.54 1.95
C LEU A 134 11.91 -6.14 1.45
N PHE A 135 12.00 -5.41 0.33
CA PHE A 135 13.27 -4.92 -0.20
C PHE A 135 13.99 -4.03 0.81
N CYS A 136 13.26 -3.07 1.41
CA CYS A 136 13.79 -2.21 2.46
C CYS A 136 14.24 -3.02 3.69
N TYR A 137 13.45 -4.02 4.09
CA TYR A 137 13.76 -4.90 5.21
C TYR A 137 15.04 -5.73 4.97
N LEU A 138 15.26 -6.24 3.76
CA LEU A 138 16.46 -7.00 3.38
C LEU A 138 17.70 -6.11 3.27
N LYS A 139 17.55 -4.88 2.79
CA LYS A 139 18.64 -3.91 2.61
C LYS A 139 18.88 -3.00 3.82
N ARG A 140 18.23 -3.26 4.96
CA ARG A 140 18.29 -2.43 6.17
C ARG A 140 19.70 -2.23 6.78
N ASN A 141 20.62 -3.14 6.53
CA ASN A 141 21.97 -3.12 7.11
C ASN A 141 22.97 -2.34 6.24
N ASP A 142 22.57 -1.89 5.06
CA ASP A 142 23.45 -1.18 4.14
C ASP A 142 23.55 0.30 4.53
N THR A 143 24.61 0.66 5.25
CA THR A 143 24.86 2.03 5.74
C THR A 143 25.01 3.06 4.63
N LYS A 144 25.18 2.65 3.37
CA LYS A 144 25.22 3.58 2.22
C LYS A 144 23.84 4.08 1.84
N ILE A 145 22.82 3.23 2.00
CA ILE A 145 21.43 3.49 1.59
C ILE A 145 20.70 4.30 2.65
N TRP A 146 21.04 4.10 3.93
CA TRP A 146 20.31 4.67 5.07
C TRP A 146 21.12 5.73 5.81
N ASN A 147 20.52 6.89 6.02
CA ASN A 147 21.03 8.04 6.77
C ASN A 147 20.47 8.06 8.21
N PHE A 148 20.55 6.94 8.92
CA PHE A 148 20.09 6.87 10.31
C PHE A 148 20.91 7.79 11.21
#